data_AF-A0A1F6G9B8-F1
#
_entry.id   AF-A0A1F6G9B8-F1
#
_cell.length_a   1.000
_cell.length_b   1.000
_cell.length_c   1.000
_cell.angle_alpha   90.00
_cell.angle_beta   90.00
_cell.angle_gamma   90.00
#
_symmetry.space_group_name_H-M   'P 1'
#
loop_
_entity.id
_entity.type
_entity.pdbx_description
1 polymer ?
#
loop_
_entity_poly.entity_id
_entity_poly.type
_entity_poly.pdbx_seq_one_letter_code
_entity_poly.pdbx_strand_id
1 'polypeptide(L)'
;MATKAFNKIELVLEYIVSEPLRATFVVGGSILLLTFMIDQANQFLPGIIMMKYLVPFVPPFFITRTAKRVNQRKAEYQFIKDAKPYIFVAFPVEPSVACLLKTRAEMFSDSAAQHFGAPLDLLAQAEALPRTFFPVAGEREAIAQALLDSFQQHGVRGSIENLPLTILPQGQTQAIPYVINSVLTLNSGRLKWQATLTKH
;
A
#
# COMPACT_ATOMS: atom_id res chain seq x y z
N MET A 1 4.95 -24.28 -3.15
CA MET A 1 6.27 -23.93 -2.56
C MET A 1 6.96 -22.75 -3.25
N ALA A 2 6.83 -22.57 -4.57
CA ALA A 2 7.44 -21.46 -5.31
C ALA A 2 6.98 -20.04 -4.87
N THR A 3 5.71 -19.86 -4.48
CA THR A 3 5.14 -18.56 -4.07
C THR A 3 5.71 -17.99 -2.77
N LYS A 4 6.06 -18.85 -1.79
CA LYS A 4 6.71 -18.40 -0.53
C LYS A 4 8.16 -17.96 -0.76
N ALA A 5 8.88 -18.61 -1.68
CA ALA A 5 10.26 -18.25 -2.02
C ALA A 5 10.33 -16.92 -2.78
N PHE A 6 9.42 -16.70 -3.74
CA PHE A 6 9.32 -15.43 -4.47
C PHE A 6 9.05 -14.24 -3.56
N ASN A 7 8.10 -14.36 -2.61
CA ASN A 7 7.82 -13.29 -1.63
C ASN A 7 9.05 -12.98 -0.74
N LYS A 8 9.86 -13.98 -0.41
CA LYS A 8 11.06 -13.79 0.41
C LYS A 8 12.18 -13.08 -0.36
N ILE A 9 12.34 -13.39 -1.64
CA ILE A 9 13.30 -12.73 -2.53
C ILE A 9 12.89 -11.27 -2.77
N GLU A 10 11.60 -11.00 -2.98
CA GLU A 10 11.09 -9.62 -3.14
C GLU A 10 11.35 -8.76 -1.91
N LEU A 11 11.09 -9.27 -0.70
CA LEU A 11 11.35 -8.54 0.55
C LEU A 11 12.84 -8.22 0.77
N VAL A 12 13.74 -9.16 0.42
CA VAL A 12 15.19 -8.95 0.51
C VAL A 12 15.66 -7.90 -0.49
N LEU A 13 15.13 -7.92 -1.72
CA LEU A 13 15.45 -6.92 -2.74
C LEU A 13 14.96 -5.52 -2.34
N GLU A 14 13.74 -5.40 -1.82
CA GLU A 14 13.21 -4.12 -1.32
C GLU A 14 14.06 -3.57 -0.17
N TYR A 15 14.52 -4.42 0.74
CA TYR A 15 15.43 -4.04 1.83
C TYR A 15 16.77 -3.50 1.31
N ILE A 16 17.41 -4.21 0.37
CA ILE A 16 18.69 -3.81 -0.23
C ILE A 16 18.57 -2.47 -0.95
N VAL A 17 17.47 -2.27 -1.70
CA VAL A 17 17.22 -1.06 -2.49
C VAL A 17 16.80 0.12 -1.63
N SER A 18 16.23 -0.12 -0.44
CA SER A 18 15.78 0.95 0.45
C SER A 18 16.90 1.80 1.05
N GLU A 19 18.14 1.31 1.05
CA GLU A 19 19.34 1.99 1.56
C GLU A 19 20.38 2.22 0.47
N PRO A 20 20.77 3.49 0.18
CA PRO A 20 21.69 3.81 -0.92
C PRO A 20 23.02 3.06 -0.87
N LEU A 21 23.64 2.97 0.32
CA LEU A 21 24.93 2.30 0.48
C LEU A 21 24.84 0.79 0.21
N ARG A 22 23.81 0.12 0.72
CA ARG A 22 23.60 -1.32 0.50
C ARG A 22 23.32 -1.61 -0.97
N ALA A 23 22.49 -0.79 -1.61
CA ALA A 23 22.23 -0.89 -3.04
C ALA A 23 23.53 -0.77 -3.84
N THR A 24 24.40 0.20 -3.52
CA THR A 24 25.70 0.36 -4.17
C THR A 24 26.61 -0.86 -3.99
N PHE A 25 26.72 -1.41 -2.77
CA PHE A 25 27.55 -2.59 -2.52
C PHE A 25 27.04 -3.85 -3.24
N VAL A 26 25.73 -4.09 -3.23
CA VAL A 26 25.14 -5.26 -3.90
C VAL A 26 25.26 -5.13 -5.42
N VAL A 27 25.05 -3.93 -5.97
CA VAL A 27 25.27 -3.66 -7.40
C VAL A 27 26.72 -3.86 -7.77
N GLY A 28 27.63 -3.15 -7.10
CA GLY A 28 29.05 -3.21 -7.37
C GLY A 28 29.58 -4.65 -7.26
N GLY A 29 29.18 -5.37 -6.19
CA GLY A 29 29.53 -6.76 -5.99
C GLY A 29 29.01 -7.68 -7.10
N SER A 30 27.76 -7.51 -7.54
CA SER A 30 27.20 -8.31 -8.64
C SER A 30 27.90 -8.04 -9.98
N ILE A 31 28.28 -6.79 -10.26
CA ILE A 31 29.08 -6.41 -11.44
C ILE A 31 30.44 -7.10 -11.41
N LEU A 32 31.14 -7.01 -10.27
CA LEU A 32 32.46 -7.62 -10.10
C LEU A 32 32.39 -9.13 -10.24
N LEU A 33 31.40 -9.77 -9.62
CA LEU A 33 31.18 -11.22 -9.70
C LEU A 33 30.86 -11.69 -11.12
N LEU A 34 29.94 -11.01 -11.82
CA LEU A 34 29.60 -11.32 -13.21
C LEU A 34 30.81 -11.14 -14.14
N THR A 35 31.58 -10.07 -13.93
CA THR A 35 32.81 -9.82 -14.70
C THR A 35 33.82 -10.94 -14.48
N PHE A 36 34.03 -11.36 -13.22
CA PHE A 36 34.90 -12.48 -12.86
C PHE A 36 34.43 -13.80 -13.48
N MET A 37 33.12 -14.09 -13.44
CA MET A 37 32.57 -15.28 -14.07
C MET A 37 32.77 -15.30 -15.59
N ILE A 38 32.61 -14.15 -16.26
CA ILE A 38 32.85 -14.03 -17.70
C ILE A 38 34.34 -14.22 -18.03
N ASP A 39 35.24 -13.71 -17.19
CA ASP A 39 36.68 -13.95 -17.36
C ASP A 39 37.05 -15.42 -17.29
N GLN A 40 36.52 -16.13 -16.29
CA GLN A 40 36.75 -17.57 -16.15
C GLN A 40 36.10 -18.34 -17.30
N ALA A 41 34.89 -17.97 -17.73
CA ALA A 41 34.21 -18.61 -18.85
C ALA A 41 34.94 -18.41 -20.19
N ASN A 42 35.59 -17.26 -20.40
CA ASN A 42 36.31 -16.96 -21.64
C ASN A 42 37.53 -17.87 -21.87
N GLN A 43 38.07 -18.47 -20.81
CA GLN A 43 39.13 -19.49 -20.94
C GLN A 43 38.64 -20.76 -21.65
N PHE A 44 37.34 -21.06 -21.51
CA PHE A 44 36.71 -22.25 -22.09
C PHE A 44 35.91 -21.93 -23.36
N LEU A 45 35.40 -20.71 -23.49
CA LEU A 45 34.59 -20.25 -24.62
C LEU A 45 35.10 -18.90 -25.13
N PRO A 46 36.11 -18.88 -26.03
CA PRO A 46 36.67 -17.65 -26.57
C PRO A 46 35.60 -16.81 -27.27
N GLY A 47 35.47 -15.54 -26.87
CA GLY A 47 34.49 -14.60 -27.43
C GLY A 47 33.36 -14.22 -26.48
N ILE A 48 33.16 -14.98 -25.39
CA ILE A 48 32.18 -14.62 -24.34
C ILE A 48 32.59 -13.35 -23.58
N ILE A 49 33.86 -12.95 -23.65
CA ILE A 49 34.37 -11.73 -23.01
C ILE A 49 33.64 -10.46 -23.46
N MET A 50 33.05 -10.45 -24.66
CA MET A 50 32.22 -9.35 -25.15
C MET A 50 30.97 -9.14 -24.28
N MET A 51 30.51 -10.16 -23.55
CA MET A 51 29.40 -10.01 -22.60
C MET A 51 29.74 -9.07 -21.43
N LYS A 52 31.03 -8.81 -21.15
CA LYS A 52 31.42 -7.81 -20.14
C LYS A 52 30.85 -6.42 -20.41
N TYR A 53 30.71 -6.06 -21.68
CA TYR A 53 30.10 -4.77 -22.08
C TYR A 53 28.62 -4.69 -21.70
N LEU A 54 27.95 -5.83 -21.49
CA LEU A 54 26.55 -5.88 -21.06
C LEU A 54 26.41 -5.91 -19.52
N VAL A 55 27.46 -6.27 -18.78
CA VAL A 55 27.42 -6.41 -17.31
C VAL A 55 26.98 -5.13 -16.59
N PRO A 56 27.45 -3.91 -16.96
CA PRO A 56 27.00 -2.68 -16.32
C PRO A 56 25.50 -2.42 -16.47
N PHE A 57 24.85 -3.04 -17.46
CA PHE A 57 23.43 -2.82 -17.78
C PHE A 57 22.49 -3.83 -17.12
N VAL A 58 22.96 -4.99 -16.66
CA VAL A 58 22.11 -6.03 -16.04
C VAL A 58 21.61 -5.64 -14.62
N PRO A 59 22.45 -5.17 -13.69
CA PRO A 59 22.03 -4.78 -12.34
C PRO A 59 21.07 -3.56 -12.28
N PRO A 60 21.22 -2.51 -13.12
CA PRO A 60 20.31 -1.38 -13.15
C PRO A 60 18.85 -1.75 -13.38
N PHE A 61 18.54 -2.79 -14.17
CA PHE A 61 17.15 -3.18 -14.46
C PHE A 61 16.40 -3.73 -13.24
N PHE A 62 17.04 -4.56 -12.40
CA PHE A 62 16.40 -5.15 -11.23
C PHE A 62 16.16 -4.12 -10.12
N ILE A 63 17.09 -3.17 -9.99
CA ILE A 63 17.02 -2.12 -8.98
C ILE A 63 16.08 -1.03 -9.42
N THR A 64 16.07 -0.60 -10.67
CA THR A 64 15.11 0.43 -11.12
C THR A 64 13.66 -0.03 -10.97
N ARG A 65 13.34 -1.30 -11.26
CA ARG A 65 11.97 -1.82 -11.07
C ARG A 65 11.57 -1.92 -9.59
N THR A 66 12.47 -2.42 -8.74
CA THR A 66 12.23 -2.53 -7.29
C THR A 66 12.22 -1.16 -6.62
N ALA A 67 13.16 -0.28 -6.96
CA ALA A 67 13.25 1.10 -6.47
C ALA A 67 12.04 1.92 -6.88
N LYS A 68 11.54 1.77 -8.12
CA LYS A 68 10.31 2.41 -8.56
C LYS A 68 9.13 1.96 -7.69
N ARG A 69 9.00 0.67 -7.39
CA ARG A 69 7.94 0.12 -6.53
C ARG A 69 8.07 0.61 -5.08
N VAL A 70 9.28 0.59 -4.52
CA VAL A 70 9.56 1.07 -3.15
C VAL A 70 9.31 2.58 -3.05
N ASN A 71 9.77 3.38 -4.02
CA ASN A 71 9.54 4.82 -4.06
C ASN A 71 8.06 5.15 -4.26
N GLN A 72 7.34 4.39 -5.09
CA GLN A 72 5.88 4.55 -5.23
C GLN A 72 5.17 4.25 -3.91
N ARG A 73 5.52 3.17 -3.20
CA ARG A 73 4.94 2.87 -1.87
C ARG A 73 5.30 3.92 -0.82
N LYS A 74 6.56 4.39 -0.78
CA LYS A 74 6.99 5.47 0.12
C LYS A 74 6.29 6.78 -0.19
N ALA A 75 6.13 7.12 -1.47
CA ALA A 75 5.41 8.31 -1.92
C ALA A 75 3.91 8.21 -1.61
N GLU A 76 3.30 7.04 -1.80
CA GLU A 76 1.91 6.78 -1.41
C GLU A 76 1.74 6.91 0.10
N TYR A 77 2.65 6.33 0.89
CA TYR A 77 2.67 6.46 2.34
C TYR A 77 2.80 7.91 2.80
N GLN A 78 3.76 8.67 2.24
CA GLN A 78 3.96 10.09 2.55
C GLN A 78 2.77 10.94 2.11
N PHE A 79 2.21 10.69 0.92
CA PHE A 79 1.02 11.37 0.44
C PHE A 79 -0.19 11.15 1.34
N ILE A 80 -0.43 9.89 1.75
CA ILE A 80 -1.52 9.57 2.68
C ILE A 80 -1.28 10.26 4.02
N LYS A 81 -0.06 10.19 4.54
CA LYS A 81 0.27 10.75 5.86
C LYS A 81 0.07 12.26 5.93
N ASP A 82 0.52 12.99 4.91
CA ASP A 82 0.47 14.46 4.84
C ASP A 82 -0.87 14.99 4.28
N ALA A 83 -1.81 14.11 3.93
CA ALA A 83 -3.08 14.49 3.34
C ALA A 83 -3.93 15.32 4.31
N LYS A 84 -4.38 16.50 3.86
CA LYS A 84 -5.41 17.29 4.55
C LYS A 84 -6.74 16.54 4.75
N PRO A 85 -7.32 15.84 3.75
CA PRO A 85 -8.49 15.00 4.00
C PRO A 85 -8.09 13.78 4.84
N TYR A 86 -9.05 13.21 5.58
CA TYR A 86 -8.82 11.94 6.26
C TYR A 86 -8.75 10.83 5.22
N ILE A 87 -7.58 10.18 5.08
CA ILE A 87 -7.40 9.02 4.22
C ILE A 87 -7.04 7.83 5.08
N PHE A 88 -7.59 6.66 4.77
CA PHE A 88 -7.10 5.40 5.33
C PHE A 88 -6.92 4.32 4.26
N VAL A 89 -6.07 3.35 4.60
CA VAL A 89 -5.87 2.10 3.86
C VAL A 89 -5.96 0.92 4.81
N ALA A 90 -6.74 -0.07 4.41
CA ALA A 90 -7.02 -1.29 5.15
C ALA A 90 -6.93 -2.51 4.20
N PHE A 91 -6.66 -3.68 4.75
CA PHE A 91 -6.52 -4.92 3.97
C PHE A 91 -7.43 -6.01 4.53
N PRO A 92 -8.72 -6.00 4.16
CA PRO A 92 -9.66 -7.01 4.63
C PRO A 92 -9.27 -8.40 4.12
N VAL A 93 -9.61 -9.44 4.88
CA VAL A 93 -9.30 -10.84 4.51
C VAL A 93 -10.29 -11.35 3.46
N GLU A 94 -11.55 -10.92 3.55
CA GLU A 94 -12.63 -11.35 2.67
C GLU A 94 -13.55 -10.17 2.30
N PRO A 95 -14.25 -10.23 1.15
CA PRO A 95 -15.16 -9.18 0.71
C PRO A 95 -16.53 -9.35 1.37
N SER A 96 -16.62 -9.17 2.69
CA SER A 96 -17.85 -9.25 3.48
C SER A 96 -18.05 -8.01 4.34
N VAL A 97 -19.29 -7.58 4.58
CA VAL A 97 -19.59 -6.37 5.39
C VAL A 97 -18.96 -6.48 6.76
N ALA A 98 -19.14 -7.63 7.41
CA ALA A 98 -18.57 -7.91 8.72
C ALA A 98 -17.04 -7.84 8.72
N CYS A 99 -16.38 -8.33 7.67
CA CYS A 99 -14.92 -8.25 7.58
C CYS A 99 -14.45 -6.82 7.37
N LEU A 100 -15.07 -6.06 6.44
CA LEU A 100 -14.71 -4.66 6.20
C LEU A 100 -14.81 -3.84 7.50
N LEU A 101 -15.93 -3.94 8.21
CA LEU A 101 -16.16 -3.16 9.43
C LEU A 101 -15.25 -3.52 10.60
N LYS A 102 -14.75 -4.77 10.67
CA LYS A 102 -13.80 -5.22 11.70
C LYS A 102 -12.34 -4.99 11.33
N THR A 103 -12.06 -4.68 10.06
CA THR A 103 -10.69 -4.49 9.59
C THR A 103 -10.13 -3.18 10.13
N ARG A 104 -8.90 -3.23 10.66
CA ARG A 104 -8.18 -2.04 11.14
C ARG A 104 -7.53 -1.30 9.97
N ALA A 105 -7.42 0.02 10.09
CA ALA A 105 -6.58 0.79 9.17
C ALA A 105 -5.11 0.44 9.42
N GLU A 106 -4.40 -0.05 8.40
CA GLU A 106 -2.95 -0.23 8.46
C GLU A 106 -2.22 1.11 8.25
N MET A 107 -2.85 2.05 7.53
CA MET A 107 -2.32 3.39 7.29
C MET A 107 -3.46 4.40 7.36
N PHE A 108 -3.19 5.58 7.90
CA PHE A 108 -4.10 6.71 7.90
C PHE A 108 -3.33 8.03 7.86
N SER A 109 -4.01 9.11 7.45
CA SER A 109 -3.45 10.46 7.41
C SER A 109 -3.29 11.05 8.82
N ASP A 110 -2.29 11.90 9.03
CA ASP A 110 -2.08 12.58 10.32
C ASP A 110 -3.23 13.56 10.63
N SER A 111 -3.97 14.01 9.60
CA SER A 111 -5.19 14.80 9.72
C SER A 111 -6.34 14.05 10.41
N ALA A 112 -6.27 12.71 10.53
CA ALA A 112 -7.29 11.91 11.22
C ALA A 112 -7.57 12.41 12.64
N ALA A 113 -6.54 12.87 13.36
CA ALA A 113 -6.71 13.42 14.70
C ALA A 113 -7.61 14.66 14.74
N GLN A 114 -7.49 15.53 13.73
CA GLN A 114 -8.36 16.70 13.60
C GLN A 114 -9.78 16.31 13.22
N HIS A 115 -9.94 15.35 12.30
CA HIS A 115 -11.24 14.91 11.81
C HIS A 115 -12.08 14.20 12.89
N PHE A 116 -11.44 13.39 13.73
CA PHE A 116 -12.11 12.64 14.80
C PHE A 116 -11.98 13.27 16.19
N GLY A 117 -11.18 14.33 16.35
CA GLY A 117 -10.94 14.96 17.66
C GLY A 117 -10.24 14.05 18.66
N ALA A 118 -9.49 13.05 18.17
CA ALA A 118 -8.89 11.99 18.98
C ALA A 118 -7.38 11.86 18.69
N PRO A 119 -6.56 11.43 19.66
CA PRO A 119 -5.13 11.22 19.42
C PRO A 119 -4.89 10.08 18.43
N LEU A 120 -3.85 10.21 17.60
CA LEU A 120 -3.50 9.22 16.56
C LEU A 120 -3.25 7.83 17.14
N ASP A 121 -2.71 7.72 18.36
CA ASP A 121 -2.46 6.43 19.03
C ASP A 121 -3.75 5.63 19.28
N LEU A 122 -4.85 6.33 19.56
CA LEU A 122 -6.16 5.71 19.74
C LEU A 122 -6.72 5.25 18.39
N LEU A 123 -6.56 6.07 17.35
CA LEU A 123 -7.00 5.75 15.99
C LEU A 123 -6.19 4.61 15.36
N ALA A 124 -4.92 4.45 15.74
CA ALA A 124 -4.04 3.41 15.23
C ALA A 124 -4.51 1.98 15.55
N GLN A 125 -5.28 1.81 16.63
CA GLN A 125 -5.85 0.51 17.02
C GLN A 125 -7.31 0.35 16.62
N ALA A 126 -7.91 1.39 16.04
CA ALA A 126 -9.31 1.43 15.69
C ALA A 126 -9.62 0.67 14.39
N GLU A 127 -10.89 0.36 14.21
CA GLU A 127 -11.44 -0.10 12.94
C GLU A 127 -11.28 1.00 11.87
N ALA A 128 -11.18 0.61 10.60
CA ALA A 128 -10.99 1.53 9.47
C ALA A 128 -12.02 2.68 9.44
N LEU A 129 -13.27 2.36 9.78
CA LEU A 129 -14.32 3.31 10.11
C LEU A 129 -14.67 3.10 11.59
N PRO A 130 -14.18 3.89 12.56
CA PRO A 130 -14.36 3.56 13.98
C PRO A 130 -15.78 3.85 14.46
N ARG A 131 -16.48 2.84 15.00
CA ARG A 131 -17.88 2.93 15.43
C ARG A 131 -18.20 4.16 16.29
N THR A 132 -17.29 4.53 17.19
CA THR A 132 -17.48 5.60 18.17
C THR A 132 -17.74 6.98 17.55
N PHE A 133 -17.33 7.20 16.31
CA PHE A 133 -17.47 8.50 15.64
C PHE A 133 -18.62 8.56 14.62
N PHE A 134 -19.35 7.46 14.40
CA PHE A 134 -20.48 7.39 13.47
C PHE A 134 -21.78 7.38 14.27
N PRO A 135 -22.46 8.52 14.42
CA PRO A 135 -23.64 8.63 15.30
C PRO A 135 -24.88 7.98 14.69
N VAL A 136 -24.95 7.83 13.36
CA VAL A 136 -26.09 7.25 12.67
C VAL A 136 -25.95 5.73 12.64
N ALA A 137 -26.93 5.03 13.22
CA ALA A 137 -26.99 3.57 13.20
C ALA A 137 -27.10 3.06 11.76
N GLY A 138 -26.29 2.05 11.41
CA GLY A 138 -26.33 1.44 10.07
C GLY A 138 -25.56 2.21 8.99
N GLU A 139 -25.05 3.42 9.26
CA GLU A 139 -24.34 4.23 8.25
C GLU A 139 -23.05 3.54 7.79
N ARG A 140 -22.30 2.95 8.71
CA ARG A 140 -21.08 2.19 8.40
C ARG A 140 -21.39 0.95 7.56
N GLU A 141 -22.43 0.21 7.94
CA GLU A 141 -22.93 -0.95 7.23
C GLU A 141 -23.36 -0.58 5.81
N ALA A 142 -24.05 0.54 5.63
CA ALA A 142 -24.46 1.04 4.32
C ALA A 142 -23.25 1.38 3.43
N ILE A 143 -22.21 2.01 3.98
CA ILE A 143 -20.95 2.28 3.25
C ILE A 143 -20.31 0.96 2.80
N ALA A 144 -20.16 0.00 3.71
CA ALA A 144 -19.55 -1.29 3.42
C ALA A 144 -20.38 -2.10 2.40
N GLN A 145 -21.71 -2.09 2.53
CA GLN A 145 -22.61 -2.75 1.60
C GLN A 145 -22.53 -2.14 0.21
N ALA A 146 -22.62 -0.82 0.08
CA ALA A 146 -22.51 -0.13 -1.22
C ALA A 146 -21.17 -0.43 -1.92
N LEU A 147 -20.08 -0.52 -1.15
CA LEU A 147 -18.78 -0.89 -1.69
C LEU A 147 -18.74 -2.33 -2.21
N LEU A 148 -19.38 -3.26 -1.49
CA LEU A 148 -19.45 -4.67 -1.86
C LEU A 148 -20.37 -4.91 -3.04
N ASP A 149 -21.51 -4.23 -3.10
CA ASP A 149 -22.43 -4.29 -4.23
C ASP A 149 -21.70 -3.85 -5.52
N SER A 150 -20.97 -2.73 -5.44
CA SER A 150 -20.10 -2.26 -6.52
C SER A 150 -18.99 -3.25 -6.88
N PHE A 151 -18.36 -3.87 -5.88
CA PHE A 151 -17.31 -4.87 -6.07
C PHE A 151 -17.83 -6.15 -6.75
N GLN A 152 -19.02 -6.62 -6.36
CA GLN A 152 -19.65 -7.81 -6.94
C GLN A 152 -20.03 -7.61 -8.41
N GLN A 153 -20.42 -6.40 -8.81
CA GLN A 153 -20.73 -6.07 -10.20
C GLN A 153 -19.52 -6.18 -11.13
N HIS A 154 -18.31 -5.85 -10.65
CA HIS A 154 -17.11 -5.80 -11.49
C HIS A 154 -16.07 -6.90 -11.18
N GLY A 155 -16.27 -7.68 -10.11
CA GLY A 155 -15.47 -8.83 -9.69
C GLY A 155 -14.10 -8.52 -9.07
N VAL A 156 -13.41 -7.49 -9.56
CA VAL A 156 -12.03 -7.16 -9.12
C VAL A 156 -11.91 -5.77 -8.48
N ARG A 157 -12.93 -4.93 -8.61
CA ARG A 157 -12.93 -3.54 -8.13
C ARG A 157 -14.33 -3.10 -7.73
N GLY A 158 -14.47 -2.47 -6.57
CA GLY A 158 -15.66 -1.75 -6.15
C GLY A 158 -15.30 -0.31 -5.85
N SER A 159 -16.18 0.61 -6.17
CA SER A 159 -16.02 2.03 -5.85
C SER A 159 -17.32 2.66 -5.43
N ILE A 160 -17.19 3.61 -4.49
CA ILE A 160 -18.23 4.54 -4.07
C ILE A 160 -17.67 5.94 -4.25
N GLU A 161 -18.47 6.80 -4.85
CA GLU A 161 -18.12 8.19 -5.09
C GLU A 161 -19.14 9.09 -4.42
N ASN A 162 -18.64 10.10 -3.74
CA ASN A 162 -19.40 11.15 -3.09
C ASN A 162 -20.55 10.70 -2.18
N LEU A 163 -20.39 9.58 -1.46
CA LEU A 163 -21.43 9.09 -0.55
C LEU A 163 -21.45 9.97 0.71
N PRO A 164 -22.59 10.60 1.06
CA PRO A 164 -22.67 11.43 2.25
C PRO A 164 -22.66 10.59 3.52
N LEU A 165 -22.03 11.11 4.57
CA LEU A 165 -22.04 10.53 5.91
C LEU A 165 -21.90 11.61 6.98
N THR A 166 -22.06 11.22 8.24
CA THR A 166 -21.83 12.11 9.38
C THR A 166 -20.78 11.57 10.33
N ILE A 167 -19.92 12.47 10.83
CA ILE A 167 -18.94 12.15 11.87
C ILE A 167 -19.22 13.00 13.09
N LEU A 168 -19.23 12.39 14.27
CA LEU A 168 -19.24 13.09 15.56
C LEU A 168 -17.83 13.03 16.17
N PRO A 169 -17.01 14.08 16.05
CA PRO A 169 -15.68 14.10 16.66
C PRO A 169 -15.76 14.03 18.18
N GLN A 170 -14.77 13.41 18.82
CA GLN A 170 -14.68 13.33 20.26
C GLN A 170 -14.67 14.74 20.88
N GLY A 171 -15.47 14.93 21.92
CA GLY A 171 -15.62 16.21 22.61
C GLY A 171 -16.54 17.22 21.91
N GLN A 172 -17.13 16.87 20.76
CA GLN A 172 -18.14 17.70 20.09
C GLN A 172 -19.55 17.18 20.34
N THR A 173 -20.53 18.09 20.32
CA THR A 173 -21.96 17.77 20.47
C THR A 173 -22.71 17.72 19.14
N GLN A 174 -22.15 18.31 18.09
CA GLN A 174 -22.75 18.37 16.76
C GLN A 174 -22.03 17.43 15.80
N ALA A 175 -22.79 16.63 15.06
CA ALA A 175 -22.25 15.83 13.97
C ALA A 175 -21.91 16.72 12.78
N ILE A 176 -20.77 16.47 12.16
CA ILE A 176 -20.25 17.19 11.02
C ILE A 176 -20.55 16.39 9.75
N PRO A 177 -21.06 17.01 8.68
CA PRO A 177 -21.26 16.34 7.40
C PRO A 177 -19.91 16.07 6.71
N TYR A 178 -19.81 14.88 6.14
CA TYR A 178 -18.69 14.42 5.35
C TYR A 178 -19.18 13.74 4.09
N VAL A 179 -18.24 13.57 3.18
CA VAL A 179 -18.40 12.75 1.99
C VAL A 179 -17.27 11.73 1.98
N ILE A 180 -17.61 10.46 1.71
CA ILE A 180 -16.65 9.39 1.49
C ILE A 180 -16.54 9.03 0.03
N ASN A 181 -15.29 8.96 -0.43
CA ASN A 181 -14.89 8.30 -1.66
C ASN A 181 -14.10 7.06 -1.27
N SER A 182 -14.49 5.89 -1.79
CA SER A 182 -13.91 4.63 -1.33
C SER A 182 -13.73 3.66 -2.49
N VAL A 183 -12.64 2.90 -2.45
CA VAL A 183 -12.30 1.90 -3.45
C VAL A 183 -11.88 0.60 -2.75
N LEU A 184 -12.44 -0.52 -3.20
CA LEU A 184 -12.03 -1.87 -2.85
C LEU A 184 -11.41 -2.50 -4.09
N THR A 185 -10.19 -3.00 -4.00
CA THR A 185 -9.50 -3.66 -5.13
C THR A 185 -8.99 -5.03 -4.71
N LEU A 186 -9.08 -6.00 -5.61
CA LEU A 186 -8.41 -7.29 -5.46
C LEU A 186 -7.17 -7.30 -6.35
N ASN A 187 -5.98 -7.31 -5.73
CA ASN A 187 -4.72 -7.39 -6.45
C ASN A 187 -3.89 -8.56 -5.92
N SER A 188 -3.50 -9.47 -6.82
CA SER A 188 -2.64 -10.62 -6.50
C SER A 188 -3.18 -11.47 -5.34
N GLY A 189 -4.51 -11.62 -5.25
CA GLY A 189 -5.18 -12.39 -4.19
C GLY A 189 -5.31 -11.66 -2.84
N ARG A 190 -4.89 -10.39 -2.74
CA ARG A 190 -5.07 -9.57 -1.54
C ARG A 190 -6.07 -8.45 -1.81
N LEU A 191 -7.03 -8.28 -0.91
CA LEU A 191 -7.94 -7.14 -0.94
C LEU A 191 -7.28 -5.90 -0.34
N LYS A 192 -7.47 -4.76 -0.98
CA LYS A 192 -7.08 -3.44 -0.48
C LYS A 192 -8.32 -2.55 -0.50
N TRP A 193 -8.69 -2.06 0.67
CA TRP A 193 -9.70 -1.03 0.87
C TRP A 193 -8.99 0.30 1.15
N GLN A 194 -9.32 1.33 0.37
CA GLN A 194 -8.83 2.68 0.58
C GLN A 194 -10.03 3.63 0.53
N ALA A 195 -10.10 4.56 1.48
CA ALA A 195 -11.10 5.60 1.45
C ALA A 195 -10.56 6.96 1.87
N THR A 196 -11.22 7.99 1.37
CA THR A 196 -10.95 9.40 1.63
C THR A 196 -12.24 10.03 2.12
N LEU A 197 -12.17 10.68 3.28
CA LEU A 197 -13.26 11.44 3.86
C LEU A 197 -12.94 12.94 3.78
N THR A 198 -13.86 13.67 3.18
CA THR A 198 -13.74 15.13 3.00
C THR A 198 -14.90 15.81 3.71
N LYS A 199 -14.60 16.84 4.50
CA LYS A 199 -15.63 17.65 5.16
C LYS A 199 -16.41 18.42 4.09
N HIS A 200 -17.73 18.33 4.13
CA HIS A 200 -18.65 19.04 3.22
C HIS A 200 -19.21 20.31 3.90
#